data_AF-A0A5U8JEF1-F1
#
_entry.id   AF-A0A5U8JEF1-F1
#
_cell.length_a   1.000
_cell.length_b   1.000
_cell.length_c   1.000
_cell.angle_alpha   90.00
_cell.angle_beta   90.00
_cell.angle_gamma   90.00
#
_symmetry.space_group_name_H-M   'P 1'
#
loop_
_entity.id
_entity.type
_entity.pdbx_description
1 polymer ?
#
loop_
_entity_poly.entity_id
_entity_poly.type
_entity_poly.pdbx_seq_one_letter_code
_entity_poly.pdbx_strand_id
1 'polypeptide(L)' 'MTSNELNEFRNAADKAYQVEILCELIESYPLKLEASDINTLCRLLKKLGGDLYVYMGEEIYKQEQLQEADKNQTDRT' A
#
# COMPACT_ATOMS: atom_id res chain seq x y z
N MET A 1 -0.70 -7.20 17.09
CA MET A 1 -0.51 -5.89 16.47
C MET A 1 0.01 -4.91 17.50
N THR A 2 1.29 -4.57 17.43
CA THR A 2 1.94 -3.57 18.27
C THR A 2 1.53 -2.16 17.86
N SER A 3 1.80 -1.16 18.70
CA SER A 3 1.51 0.25 18.37
C SER A 3 2.25 0.73 17.11
N ASN A 4 3.44 0.19 16.83
CA ASN A 4 4.20 0.50 15.62
C ASN A 4 3.55 -0.12 14.38
N GLU A 5 3.19 -1.41 14.45
CA GLU A 5 2.48 -2.10 13.36
C GLU A 5 1.15 -1.40 13.02
N LEU A 6 0.43 -0.89 14.02
CA LEU A 6 -0.79 -0.11 13.80
C LEU A 6 -0.54 1.23 13.12
N ASN A 7 0.54 1.92 13.48
CA ASN A 7 0.88 3.16 12.81
C ASN A 7 1.33 2.93 11.36
N GLU A 8 2.09 1.85 11.10
CA GLU A 8 2.48 1.45 9.74
C GLU A 8 1.27 1.09 8.88
N PHE A 9 0.32 0.32 9.44
CA PHE A 9 -0.94 0.00 8.76
C PHE A 9 -1.75 1.24 8.43
N ARG A 10 -1.92 2.16 9.40
CA ARG A 10 -2.62 3.43 9.16
C ARG A 10 -1.94 4.25 8.07
N ASN A 11 -0.62 4.35 8.09
CA ASN A 11 0.14 5.06 7.06
C ASN A 11 -0.04 4.42 5.68
N ALA A 12 -0.07 3.09 5.58
CA ALA A 12 -0.40 2.39 4.35
C ALA A 12 -1.83 2.74 3.88
N ALA A 13 -2.83 2.66 4.76
CA ALA A 13 -4.21 3.03 4.41
C ALA A 13 -4.32 4.49 3.91
N ASP A 14 -3.64 5.44 4.57
CA ASP A 14 -3.60 6.84 4.15
C ASP A 14 -2.97 7.03 2.77
N LYS A 15 -1.91 6.26 2.45
CA LYS A 15 -1.29 6.28 1.11
C LYS A 15 -2.21 5.68 0.04
N ALA A 16 -2.95 4.63 0.36
CA ALA A 16 -3.92 4.03 -0.56
C ALA A 16 -5.03 5.03 -0.90
N TYR A 17 -5.56 5.74 0.10
CA TYR A 17 -6.55 6.77 -0.12
C TYR A 17 -6.00 7.97 -0.93
N GLN A 18 -4.74 8.36 -0.71
CA GLN A 18 -4.09 9.37 -1.55
C GLN A 18 -3.97 8.94 -3.01
N VAL A 19 -3.66 7.66 -3.28
CA VAL A 19 -3.64 7.13 -4.65
C VAL A 19 -5.01 7.26 -5.31
N GLU A 20 -6.08 6.91 -4.61
CA GLU A 20 -7.46 7.05 -5.10
C GLU A 20 -7.79 8.51 -5.47
N ILE A 21 -7.48 9.46 -4.58
CA ILE A 21 -7.71 10.89 -4.84
C ILE A 21 -6.95 11.36 -6.10
N LEU A 22 -5.70 10.92 -6.28
CA LEU A 22 -4.89 11.31 -7.45
C LEU A 22 -5.47 10.73 -8.75
N CYS A 23 -5.95 9.48 -8.72
CA CYS A 23 -6.62 8.88 -9.88
C CYS A 23 -7.90 9.65 -10.23
N GLU A 24 -8.74 9.94 -9.24
CA GLU A 24 -9.98 10.72 -9.42
C GLU A 24 -9.68 12.12 -10.00
N LEU A 25 -8.63 12.80 -9.52
CA LEU A 25 -8.22 14.10 -10.05
C LEU A 25 -7.86 14.03 -11.55
N ILE A 26 -7.13 12.99 -11.95
CA ILE A 26 -6.71 12.77 -13.34
C ILE A 26 -7.92 12.46 -14.22
N GLU A 27 -8.86 11.64 -13.73
CA GLU A 27 -10.05 11.20 -14.47
C GLU A 27 -11.09 12.32 -14.62
N SER A 28 -11.33 13.10 -13.57
CA SER A 28 -12.34 14.16 -13.56
C SER A 28 -11.90 15.43 -14.29
N TYR A 29 -10.59 15.72 -14.38
CA TYR A 29 -10.09 16.97 -14.97
C TYR A 29 -8.89 16.81 -15.94
N PRO A 30 -8.92 15.86 -16.89
CA PRO A 30 -7.75 15.54 -17.72
C PRO A 30 -7.29 16.72 -18.60
N LEU A 31 -8.22 17.58 -19.04
CA LEU A 31 -7.92 18.74 -19.89
C LEU A 31 -7.44 19.97 -19.11
N LYS A 32 -7.45 19.92 -17.76
CA LYS A 32 -6.97 21.02 -16.91
C LYS A 32 -5.55 20.78 -16.37
N LEU A 33 -4.96 19.62 -16.70
CA LEU A 33 -3.63 19.23 -16.26
C LEU A 33 -2.64 19.44 -17.41
N GLU A 34 -1.57 20.17 -17.16
CA GLU A 34 -0.47 20.28 -18.11
C GLU A 34 0.38 19.00 -18.13
N ALA A 35 1.17 18.80 -19.18
CA ALA A 35 2.04 17.63 -19.27
C ALA A 35 3.04 17.51 -18.08
N SER A 36 3.47 18.65 -17.54
CA SER A 36 4.28 18.76 -16.32
C SER A 36 3.53 18.26 -15.07
N ASP A 37 2.25 18.58 -14.95
CA ASP A 37 1.39 18.11 -13.86
C ASP A 37 1.21 16.61 -13.95
N ILE A 38 0.88 16.08 -15.14
CA ILE A 38 0.72 14.65 -15.37
C ILE A 38 2.00 13.89 -14.98
N ASN A 39 3.17 14.36 -15.39
CA ASN A 39 4.44 13.73 -15.03
C ASN A 39 4.67 13.73 -13.50
N THR A 40 4.32 14.83 -12.83
CA THR A 40 4.44 14.95 -11.37
C THR A 40 3.49 14.01 -10.65
N LEU A 41 2.22 13.94 -11.09
CA LEU A 41 1.22 13.02 -10.56
C LEU A 41 1.63 11.56 -10.77
N CYS A 42 2.12 11.20 -11.96
CA CYS A 42 2.63 9.86 -12.25
C CYS A 42 3.80 9.46 -11.32
N ARG A 43 4.73 10.38 -11.03
CA ARG A 43 5.82 10.14 -10.07
C ARG A 43 5.29 9.95 -8.65
N LEU A 44 4.29 10.73 -8.25
CA LEU A 44 3.67 10.61 -6.93
C LEU A 44 2.92 9.28 -6.78
N LEU A 45 2.12 8.90 -7.79
CA LEU A 45 1.44 7.60 -7.87
C LEU A 45 2.45 6.45 -7.79
N LYS A 46 3.54 6.50 -8.55
CA LYS A 46 4.61 5.49 -8.49
C LYS A 46 5.19 5.36 -7.08
N LYS A 47 5.44 6.48 -6.40
CA LYS A 47 5.99 6.48 -5.04
C LYS A 47 5.00 5.87 -4.04
N LEU A 48 3.76 6.36 -4.02
CA LEU A 48 2.73 5.88 -3.09
C LEU A 48 2.38 4.41 -3.33
N GLY A 49 2.18 4.02 -4.58
CA GLY A 49 1.90 2.63 -4.96
C GLY A 49 3.08 1.69 -4.68
N GLY A 50 4.32 2.16 -4.89
CA GLY A 50 5.52 1.40 -4.54
C GLY A 50 5.63 1.15 -3.03
N ASP A 51 5.45 2.19 -2.22
CA ASP A 51 5.45 2.08 -0.75
C ASP A 51 4.37 1.11 -0.26
N LEU A 52 3.17 1.16 -0.84
CA LEU A 52 2.07 0.24 -0.53
C LEU A 52 2.41 -1.20 -0.86
N TYR A 53 2.98 -1.43 -2.05
CA TYR A 53 3.39 -2.77 -2.49
C TYR A 53 4.40 -3.38 -1.53
N VAL A 54 5.41 -2.61 -1.10
CA VAL A 54 6.41 -3.07 -0.12
C VAL A 54 5.74 -3.44 1.20
N TYR A 55 4.93 -2.54 1.77
CA TYR A 55 4.25 -2.79 3.05
C TYR A 55 3.36 -4.03 2.99
N MET A 56 2.51 -4.15 1.95
CA MET A 56 1.61 -5.30 1.80
C MET A 56 2.39 -6.60 1.60
N GLY A 57 3.50 -6.58 0.85
CA GLY A 57 4.36 -7.75 0.67
C GLY A 57 4.95 -8.24 1.98
N GLU A 58 5.43 -7.33 2.83
CA GLU A 58 5.93 -7.66 4.16
C GLU A 58 4.83 -8.24 5.07
N GLU A 59 3.63 -7.65 5.06
CA GLU A 59 2.51 -8.16 5.84
C GLU A 59 2.04 -9.55 5.36
N ILE A 60 1.95 -9.78 4.05
CA ILE A 60 1.62 -11.10 3.49
C ILE A 60 2.65 -12.13 3.96
N TYR A 61 3.94 -11.82 3.81
CA TYR A 61 5.01 -12.72 4.22
C TYR A 61 4.94 -13.06 5.73
N LYS A 62 4.68 -12.06 6.59
CA LYS A 62 4.47 -12.30 8.03
C LYS A 62 3.30 -13.25 8.29
N GLN A 63 2.18 -13.06 7.60
CA GLN A 63 1.01 -13.94 7.76
C GLN A 63 1.28 -15.36 7.27
N GLU A 64 2.02 -15.54 6.18
CA GLU A 64 2.43 -16.85 5.68
C GLU A 64 3.30 -17.60 6.71
N GLN A 65 4.28 -16.92 7.31
CA GLN A 65 5.14 -17.52 8.34
C GLN A 65 4.38 -17.92 9.60
N LEU A 66 3.38 -17.13 10.02
CA LEU A 66 2.52 -17.48 11.16
C LEU A 66 1.67 -18.72 10.85
N GLN A 67 1.10 -18.81 9.63
CA GLN A 67 0.33 -19.98 9.22
C GLN A 67 1.18 -21.26 9.12
N GLU A 68 2.44 -21.14 8.67
CA GLU A 68 3.37 -22.26 8.65
C GLU A 68 3.75 -22.74 10.05
N ALA A 69 3.94 -21.80 10.99
CA ALA A 69 4.21 -22.12 12.39
C ALA A 69 3.04 -22.87 13.05
N ASP A 70 1.80 -22.42 12.83
CA ASP A 70 0.59 -23.04 13.38
C ASP A 70 0.37 -24.48 12.85
N LYS A 71 0.62 -24.71 11.55
CA LYS A 71 0.55 -26.06 10.95
C LYS A 71 1.56 -27.01 11.60
N ASN A 72 2.80 -26.56 11.74
CA ASN A 72 3.88 -27.36 12.34
C ASN A 72 3.64 -27.69 13.83
N GLN A 73 2.84 -26.89 14.53
CA GLN A 73 2.41 -27.17 15.91
C GLN A 73 1.28 -28.20 15.96
N THR A 74 0.33 -28.11 15.02
CA THR A 74 -0.82 -29.02 14.96
C THR A 74 -0.39 -30.45 14.58
N ASP A 75 0.56 -30.60 13.65
CA ASP A 75 1.07 -31.93 13.21
C ASP A 75 1.94 -32.65 14.26
N ARG A 76 2.32 -31.97 15.35
CA ARG A 76 3.11 -32.54 16.47
C ARG A 76 2.27 -33.02 17.65
N THR A 77 0.94 -32.91 17.57
CA THR A 77 -0.01 -33.27 18.65
C THR A 77 -0.86 -34.46 18.22
#